data_AF-A0A2E8MAB9-F1
#
_entry.id   AF-A0A2E8MAB9-F1
#
_cell.length_a   1.000
_cell.length_b   1.000
_cell.length_c   1.000
_cell.angle_alpha   90.00
_cell.angle_beta   90.00
_cell.angle_gamma   90.00
#
_symmetry.space_group_name_H-M   'P 1'
#
loop_
_entity.id
_entity.type
_entity.pdbx_description
1 polymer ?
#
loop_
_entity_poly.entity_id
_entity_poly.type
_entity_poly.pdbx_seq_one_letter_code
_entity_poly.pdbx_strand_id
1 'polypeptide(L)'
;MGTLHVSQLLADNGWKQSVFQVRRGDQVIECSVTPLKPAGEIFEDQDPKVGILWDWQANIETAMVHPTPYFQIMDSLKTMWVTISKVTSPSSHVGVDQLAGPVGIARTKYLLLKTEDGWLRVMWFFVLFNVNLAVLNMLPLPVLDGGHIVMAIIEWIRGRPVNPRVLEVVQTGFALLLIGFMLFITTKDLGDTIPAGGKDAKVVWPEVSQ
;
A
#
# COMPACT_ATOMS: atom_id res chain seq x y z
N MET A 1 -29.66 -3.14 11.56
CA MET A 1 -29.10 -3.92 10.44
C MET A 1 -27.81 -3.25 10.03
N GLY A 2 -26.67 -3.92 10.22
CA GLY A 2 -25.35 -3.33 9.99
C GLY A 2 -25.08 -3.12 8.50
N THR A 3 -24.34 -2.06 8.17
CA THR A 3 -23.77 -1.85 6.84
C THR A 3 -22.68 -2.90 6.61
N LEU A 4 -23.01 -4.02 5.96
CA LEU A 4 -22.01 -4.99 5.52
C LEU A 4 -21.34 -4.50 4.26
N HIS A 5 -20.00 -4.58 4.21
CA HIS A 5 -19.28 -4.35 2.95
C HIS A 5 -19.67 -5.43 1.94
N VAL A 6 -19.84 -5.05 0.67
CA VAL A 6 -20.20 -5.99 -0.42
C VAL A 6 -19.24 -7.18 -0.47
N SER A 7 -17.94 -6.96 -0.22
CA SER A 7 -16.95 -8.04 -0.15
C SER A 7 -17.19 -9.03 0.98
N GLN A 8 -17.68 -8.58 2.14
CA GLN A 8 -18.00 -9.45 3.28
C GLN A 8 -19.26 -10.27 3.00
N LEU A 9 -20.30 -9.65 2.41
CA LEU A 9 -21.52 -10.36 2.03
C LEU A 9 -21.24 -11.47 1.02
N LEU A 10 -20.32 -11.23 0.07
CA LEU A 10 -19.90 -12.23 -0.92
C LEU A 10 -19.06 -13.36 -0.29
N ALA A 11 -18.21 -13.05 0.68
CA ALA A 11 -17.46 -14.06 1.42
C ALA A 11 -18.39 -14.97 2.24
N ASP A 12 -19.39 -14.38 2.90
CA ASP A 12 -20.35 -15.12 3.75
C ASP A 12 -21.34 -15.96 2.92
N ASN A 13 -21.78 -15.46 1.77
CA ASN A 13 -22.71 -16.17 0.88
C ASN A 13 -22.02 -17.16 -0.08
N GLY A 14 -20.70 -17.08 -0.24
CA GLY A 14 -19.90 -17.93 -1.12
C GLY A 14 -20.29 -17.84 -2.60
N TRP A 15 -20.22 -18.95 -3.33
CA TRP A 15 -20.53 -19.07 -4.77
C TRP A 15 -22.04 -19.00 -5.10
N LYS A 16 -22.89 -18.58 -4.16
CA LYS A 16 -24.34 -18.53 -4.35
C LYS A 16 -24.79 -17.21 -4.99
N GLN A 17 -25.85 -17.29 -5.79
CA GLN A 17 -26.52 -16.15 -6.38
C GLN A 17 -26.97 -15.16 -5.28
N SER A 18 -26.54 -13.91 -5.40
CA SER A 18 -26.86 -12.84 -4.47
C SER A 18 -27.65 -11.76 -5.19
N VAL A 19 -28.72 -11.28 -4.57
CA VAL A 19 -29.58 -10.23 -5.14
C VAL A 19 -29.20 -8.88 -4.54
N PHE A 20 -28.85 -7.94 -5.41
CA PHE A 20 -28.44 -6.59 -5.06
C PHE A 20 -29.47 -5.59 -5.57
N GLN A 21 -29.81 -4.60 -4.75
CA GLN A 21 -30.55 -3.44 -5.20
C GLN A 21 -29.57 -2.29 -5.46
N VAL A 22 -29.41 -1.93 -6.73
CA VAL A 22 -28.52 -0.86 -7.17
C VAL A 22 -29.37 0.37 -7.49
N ARG A 23 -29.14 1.45 -6.76
CA ARG A 23 -29.75 2.75 -7.07
C ARG A 23 -28.92 3.46 -8.14
N ARG A 24 -29.52 3.78 -9.28
CA ARG A 24 -28.93 4.57 -10.36
C ARG A 24 -29.80 5.82 -10.58
N GLY A 25 -29.34 6.96 -10.06
CA GLY A 25 -30.19 8.17 -9.96
C GLY A 25 -31.40 7.92 -9.06
N ASP A 26 -32.60 8.22 -9.55
CA ASP A 26 -33.86 8.00 -8.82
C ASP A 26 -34.47 6.60 -8.99
N GLN A 27 -33.86 5.74 -9.81
CA GLN A 27 -34.37 4.39 -10.07
C GLN A 27 -33.58 3.35 -9.27
N VAL A 28 -34.31 2.44 -8.62
CA VAL A 28 -33.73 1.26 -7.94
C VAL A 28 -33.89 0.07 -8.88
N ILE A 29 -32.75 -0.51 -9.27
CA ILE A 29 -32.67 -1.67 -10.16
C ILE A 29 -32.26 -2.87 -9.30
N GLU A 30 -33.04 -3.95 -9.36
CA GLU A 30 -32.68 -5.21 -8.75
C GLU A 30 -31.83 -6.02 -9.72
N CYS A 31 -30.59 -6.33 -9.33
CA CYS A 31 -29.69 -7.15 -10.11
C CYS A 31 -29.32 -8.41 -9.31
N SER A 32 -29.55 -9.56 -9.92
CA SER A 32 -29.02 -10.81 -9.41
C SER A 32 -27.61 -11.00 -9.94
N VAL A 33 -26.67 -11.31 -9.06
CA VAL A 33 -25.29 -11.56 -9.45
C VAL A 33 -24.76 -12.83 -8.81
N THR A 34 -24.17 -13.68 -9.65
CA THR A 34 -23.52 -14.94 -9.24
C THR A 34 -22.01 -14.73 -9.31
N PRO A 35 -21.27 -14.91 -8.21
CA PRO A 35 -19.82 -14.81 -8.25
C PRO A 35 -19.22 -15.90 -9.13
N LEU A 36 -18.22 -15.55 -9.93
CA LEU A 36 -17.54 -16.47 -10.84
C LEU A 36 -16.04 -16.48 -10.59
N LYS A 37 -15.44 -17.65 -10.84
CA LYS A 37 -13.99 -17.86 -10.78
C LYS A 37 -13.43 -17.93 -12.20
N PRO A 38 -12.33 -17.22 -12.51
CA PRO A 38 -11.57 -17.47 -13.72
C PRO A 38 -11.05 -18.92 -13.78
N ALA A 39 -11.09 -19.56 -14.95
CA ALA A 39 -10.49 -20.88 -15.12
C ALA A 39 -8.95 -20.78 -15.19
N GLY A 40 -8.24 -21.62 -14.43
CA GLY A 40 -6.77 -21.75 -14.45
C GLY A 40 -6.15 -22.01 -13.07
N GLU A 41 -5.07 -22.81 -13.02
CA GLU A 41 -4.35 -23.17 -11.78
C GLU A 41 -3.83 -21.96 -10.99
N ILE A 42 -3.49 -20.87 -11.69
CA ILE A 42 -3.07 -19.58 -11.11
C ILE A 42 -4.16 -18.84 -10.30
N PHE A 43 -5.42 -19.27 -10.40
CA PHE A 43 -6.54 -18.64 -9.70
C PHE A 43 -7.14 -19.55 -8.63
N GLU A 44 -6.49 -20.68 -8.30
CA GLU A 44 -7.07 -21.74 -7.47
C GLU A 44 -7.41 -21.31 -6.04
N ASP A 45 -6.60 -20.43 -5.43
CA ASP A 45 -6.80 -19.92 -4.06
C ASP A 45 -7.54 -18.57 -3.98
N GLN A 46 -8.18 -18.11 -5.06
CA GLN A 46 -8.86 -16.81 -5.04
C GLN A 46 -10.32 -16.88 -4.57
N ASP A 47 -10.68 -15.92 -3.72
CA ASP A 47 -12.04 -15.67 -3.26
C ASP A 47 -13.01 -15.39 -4.42
N PRO A 48 -14.32 -15.70 -4.25
CA PRO A 48 -15.35 -15.39 -5.23
C PRO A 48 -15.40 -13.90 -5.59
N LYS A 49 -15.40 -13.60 -6.88
CA LYS A 49 -15.43 -12.22 -7.42
C LYS A 49 -16.64 -12.01 -8.31
N VAL A 50 -17.12 -10.78 -8.30
CA VAL A 50 -18.29 -10.34 -9.07
C VAL A 50 -17.91 -9.41 -10.23
N GLY A 51 -16.61 -9.16 -10.44
CA GLY A 51 -16.11 -8.35 -11.56
C GLY A 51 -16.48 -6.87 -11.48
N ILE A 52 -16.95 -6.38 -10.32
CA ILE A 52 -17.18 -4.95 -10.08
C ILE A 52 -15.81 -4.30 -9.88
N LEU A 53 -15.44 -3.46 -10.83
CA LEU A 53 -14.28 -2.60 -10.73
C LEU A 53 -14.78 -1.21 -10.35
N TRP A 54 -14.09 -0.57 -9.41
CA TRP A 54 -14.29 0.85 -9.18
C TRP A 54 -13.85 1.60 -10.43
N ASP A 55 -14.77 2.35 -11.01
CA ASP A 55 -14.45 3.30 -12.05
C ASP A 55 -13.80 4.52 -11.38
N TRP A 56 -12.47 4.56 -11.38
CA TRP A 56 -11.70 5.67 -10.85
C TRP A 56 -11.77 6.94 -11.72
N GLN A 57 -12.43 6.87 -12.89
CA GLN A 57 -12.61 7.98 -13.82
C GLN A 57 -14.04 8.56 -13.82
N ALA A 58 -15.05 7.80 -13.40
CA ALA A 58 -16.43 8.28 -13.39
C ALA A 58 -16.73 9.23 -12.22
N ASN A 59 -16.90 10.51 -12.54
CA ASN A 59 -17.58 11.53 -11.73
C ASN A 59 -17.24 11.52 -10.23
N ILE A 60 -15.94 11.47 -9.91
CA ILE A 60 -15.49 11.92 -8.59
C ILE A 60 -15.66 13.44 -8.63
N GLU A 61 -16.68 13.97 -7.96
CA GLU A 61 -16.71 15.38 -7.58
C GLU A 61 -15.52 15.62 -6.65
N THR A 62 -14.34 15.86 -7.23
CA THR A 62 -13.14 16.20 -6.49
C THR A 62 -13.31 17.63 -6.00
N ALA A 63 -13.89 17.79 -4.81
CA ALA A 63 -13.81 19.05 -4.11
C ALA A 63 -12.34 19.31 -3.77
N MET A 64 -11.76 20.38 -4.32
CA MET A 64 -10.44 20.87 -3.92
C MET A 64 -10.52 21.38 -2.48
N VAL A 65 -10.34 20.46 -1.53
CA VAL A 65 -10.09 20.80 -0.13
C VAL A 65 -8.68 21.37 -0.01
N HIS A 66 -8.56 22.50 0.68
CA HIS A 66 -7.28 23.14 0.99
C HIS A 66 -6.95 22.87 2.47
N PRO A 67 -6.57 21.62 2.85
CA PRO A 67 -6.22 21.33 4.22
C PRO A 67 -4.96 22.12 4.60
N THR A 68 -4.96 22.70 5.79
CA THR A 68 -3.80 23.44 6.30
C THR A 68 -2.58 22.51 6.42
N PRO A 69 -1.34 23.04 6.29
CA PRO A 69 -0.13 22.22 6.36
C PRO A 69 -0.05 21.34 7.63
N TYR A 70 -0.49 21.87 8.77
CA TYR A 70 -0.54 21.13 10.03
C TYR A 70 -1.48 19.91 9.96
N PHE A 71 -2.65 20.07 9.33
CA PHE A 71 -3.60 18.96 9.18
C PHE A 71 -3.01 17.85 8.29
N GLN A 72 -2.32 18.21 7.21
CA GLN A 72 -1.69 17.25 6.30
C GLN A 72 -0.58 16.44 6.97
N ILE A 73 0.24 17.08 7.82
CA ILE A 73 1.27 16.39 8.60
C ILE A 73 0.63 15.42 9.58
N MET A 74 -0.37 15.87 10.34
CA MET A 74 -1.06 15.03 11.32
C MET A 74 -1.78 13.84 10.68
N ASP A 75 -2.38 14.05 9.52
CA ASP A 75 -3.05 13.00 8.74
C ASP A 75 -2.06 11.96 8.21
N SER A 76 -0.89 12.40 7.74
CA SER A 76 0.20 11.52 7.32
C SER A 76 0.70 10.66 8.49
N LEU A 77 0.88 11.25 9.67
CA LEU A 77 1.28 10.53 10.88
C LEU A 77 0.24 9.47 11.30
N LYS A 78 -1.04 9.83 11.27
CA LYS A 78 -2.13 8.88 11.56
C LYS A 78 -2.16 7.74 10.57
N THR A 79 -2.03 8.04 9.27
CA THR A 79 -2.02 7.05 8.20
C THR A 79 -0.84 6.08 8.34
N MET A 80 0.34 6.61 8.67
CA MET A 80 1.52 5.80 8.95
C MET A 80 1.31 4.88 10.15
N TRP A 81 0.77 5.40 11.27
CA TRP A 81 0.46 4.60 12.46
C TRP A 81 -0.55 3.48 12.17
N VAL A 82 -1.63 3.80 11.45
CA VAL A 82 -2.63 2.81 11.03
C VAL A 82 -2.00 1.75 10.13
N THR A 83 -1.13 2.13 9.21
CA THR A 83 -0.45 1.19 8.31
C THR A 83 0.49 0.26 9.07
N ILE A 84 1.32 0.78 9.95
CA ILE A 84 2.23 -0.01 10.81
C ILE A 84 1.42 -0.97 11.69
N SER A 85 0.36 -0.49 12.35
CA SER A 85 -0.48 -1.34 13.22
C SER A 85 -1.17 -2.47 12.44
N LYS A 86 -1.58 -2.20 11.19
CA LYS A 86 -2.16 -3.21 10.30
C LYS A 86 -1.13 -4.20 9.79
N VAL A 87 0.06 -3.76 9.38
CA VAL A 87 1.13 -4.65 8.90
C VAL A 87 1.66 -5.57 10.01
N THR A 88 1.72 -5.06 11.24
CA THR A 88 2.18 -5.83 12.41
C THR A 88 1.10 -6.73 13.03
N SER A 89 -0.17 -6.56 12.65
CA SER A 89 -1.25 -7.45 13.12
C SER A 89 -1.21 -8.79 12.39
N PRO A 90 -1.17 -9.94 13.10
CA PRO A 90 -1.05 -11.28 12.51
C PRO A 90 -2.18 -11.69 11.54
N SER A 91 -3.29 -10.93 11.50
CA SER A 91 -4.47 -11.21 10.68
C SER A 91 -4.51 -10.41 9.36
N SER A 92 -3.47 -9.65 9.04
CA SER A 92 -3.45 -8.75 7.89
C SER A 92 -2.69 -9.38 6.73
N HIS A 93 -3.37 -9.62 5.60
CA HIS A 93 -2.80 -10.12 4.34
C HIS A 93 -1.91 -9.08 3.61
N VAL A 94 -1.38 -8.09 4.33
CA VAL A 94 -0.49 -7.04 3.81
C VAL A 94 0.94 -7.57 3.87
N GLY A 95 1.28 -8.42 2.90
CA GLY A 95 2.63 -8.98 2.74
C GLY A 95 3.63 -7.96 2.20
N VAL A 96 4.92 -8.31 2.27
CA VAL A 96 6.07 -7.56 1.71
C VAL A 96 5.88 -7.25 0.22
N ASP A 97 5.01 -7.99 -0.46
CA ASP A 97 4.60 -7.79 -1.86
C ASP A 97 3.82 -6.49 -2.12
N GLN A 98 3.27 -5.85 -1.08
CA GLN A 98 2.58 -4.56 -1.19
C GLN A 98 3.50 -3.36 -0.92
N LEU A 99 4.76 -3.61 -0.53
CA LEU A 99 5.75 -2.55 -0.36
C LEU A 99 6.31 -2.16 -1.73
N ALA A 100 5.95 -0.97 -2.20
CA ALA A 100 6.51 -0.42 -3.43
C ALA A 100 8.01 -0.18 -3.24
N GLY A 101 8.84 -0.88 -4.02
CA GLY A 101 10.26 -0.58 -4.07
C GLY A 101 10.56 0.74 -4.80
N PRO A 102 11.86 1.11 -4.92
CA PRO A 102 12.28 2.37 -5.54
C PRO A 102 11.75 2.54 -6.97
N VAL A 103 11.63 1.44 -7.71
CA VAL A 103 11.12 1.43 -9.09
C VAL A 103 9.60 1.59 -9.09
N GLY A 104 8.87 0.91 -8.21
CA GLY A 104 7.43 1.10 -8.02
C GLY A 104 7.06 2.54 -7.63
N ILE A 105 7.86 3.16 -6.76
CA ILE A 105 7.72 4.57 -6.35
C ILE A 105 7.91 5.51 -7.55
N ALA A 106 8.98 5.31 -8.33
CA ALA A 106 9.25 6.12 -9.52
C ALA A 106 8.12 6.02 -10.57
N ARG A 107 7.58 4.81 -10.77
CA ARG A 107 6.44 4.57 -11.65
C ARG A 107 5.17 5.26 -11.16
N THR A 108 4.88 5.19 -9.86
CA THR A 108 3.72 5.87 -9.26
C THR A 108 3.77 7.37 -9.52
N LYS A 109 4.93 7.99 -9.29
CA LYS A 109 5.14 9.41 -9.61
C LYS A 109 4.91 9.72 -11.10
N TYR A 110 5.41 8.87 -11.99
CA TYR A 110 5.21 9.02 -13.44
C TYR A 110 3.73 8.91 -13.84
N LEU A 111 2.98 8.00 -13.23
CA LEU A 111 1.53 7.86 -13.46
C LEU A 111 0.75 9.07 -12.93
N LEU A 112 1.12 9.59 -11.75
CA LEU A 112 0.50 10.80 -11.19
C LEU A 112 0.70 12.02 -12.09
N LEU A 113 1.88 12.17 -12.71
CA LEU A 113 2.14 13.25 -13.68
C LEU A 113 1.26 13.21 -14.93
N LYS A 114 0.70 12.04 -15.28
CA LYS A 114 -0.16 11.86 -16.45
C LYS A 114 -1.63 12.19 -16.20
N THR A 115 -2.02 12.44 -14.96
CA THR A 115 -3.41 12.78 -14.58
C THR A 115 -3.67 14.27 -14.67
N GLU A 116 -4.95 14.66 -14.78
CA GLU A 116 -5.36 16.05 -14.63
C GLU A 116 -4.94 16.57 -13.23
N ASP A 117 -4.38 17.78 -13.20
CA ASP A 117 -3.68 18.38 -12.05
C ASP A 117 -2.46 17.56 -11.55
N GLY A 118 -1.78 16.84 -12.44
CA GLY A 118 -0.65 15.97 -12.10
C GLY A 118 0.46 16.64 -11.29
N TRP A 119 0.71 17.94 -11.51
CA TRP A 119 1.70 18.70 -10.72
C TRP A 119 1.31 18.83 -9.23
N LEU A 120 0.03 19.10 -8.95
CA LEU A 120 -0.47 19.21 -7.59
C LEU A 120 -0.45 17.85 -6.88
N ARG A 121 -0.79 16.76 -7.59
CA ARG A 121 -0.72 15.39 -7.05
C ARG A 121 0.71 14.94 -6.74
N VAL A 122 1.67 15.32 -7.58
CA VAL A 122 3.08 15.06 -7.30
C VAL A 122 3.56 15.85 -6.09
N MET A 123 3.14 17.10 -5.93
CA MET A 123 3.44 17.87 -4.72
C MET A 123 2.86 17.24 -3.47
N TRP A 124 1.60 16.79 -3.51
CA TRP A 124 1.00 16.04 -2.39
C TRP A 124 1.77 14.76 -2.07
N PHE A 125 2.12 13.97 -3.11
CA PHE A 125 2.92 12.76 -2.95
C PHE A 125 4.29 13.06 -2.34
N PHE A 126 4.93 14.17 -2.74
CA PHE A 126 6.22 14.59 -2.21
C PHE A 126 6.11 15.03 -0.74
N VAL A 127 5.06 15.76 -0.37
CA VAL A 127 4.79 16.13 1.03
C VAL A 127 4.62 14.88 1.88
N LEU A 128 3.76 13.95 1.45
CA LEU A 128 3.56 12.67 2.14
C LEU A 128 4.87 11.88 2.29
N PHE A 129 5.66 11.78 1.22
CA PHE A 129 6.93 11.07 1.24
C PHE A 129 7.95 11.70 2.20
N ASN A 130 8.10 13.03 2.17
CA ASN A 130 9.06 13.74 3.05
C ASN A 130 8.64 13.66 4.51
N VAL A 131 7.35 13.78 4.83
CA VAL A 131 6.86 13.61 6.21
C VAL A 131 7.15 12.20 6.70
N ASN A 132 6.88 11.18 5.89
CA ASN A 132 7.20 9.80 6.24
C ASN A 132 8.71 9.58 6.43
N LEU A 133 9.56 10.16 5.57
CA LEU A 133 11.00 10.08 5.72
C LEU A 133 11.49 10.78 6.99
N ALA A 134 10.93 11.95 7.32
CA ALA A 134 11.24 12.65 8.56
C ALA A 134 10.90 11.80 9.79
N VAL A 135 9.74 11.13 9.80
CA VAL A 135 9.32 10.25 10.90
C VAL A 135 10.23 9.03 11.02
N LEU A 136 10.55 8.38 9.89
CA LEU A 136 11.50 7.27 9.86
C LEU A 136 12.87 7.70 10.37
N ASN A 137 13.35 8.89 10.00
CA ASN A 137 14.60 9.45 10.48
C ASN A 137 14.60 9.74 11.98
N MET A 138 13.45 9.97 12.61
CA MET A 138 13.34 10.11 14.06
C MET A 138 13.33 8.78 14.82
N LEU A 139 13.25 7.63 14.14
CA LEU A 139 13.31 6.33 14.80
C LEU A 139 14.68 6.09 15.44
N PRO A 140 14.75 5.33 16.55
CA PRO A 140 15.99 5.05 17.27
C PRO A 140 16.84 3.98 16.56
N LEU A 141 17.16 4.21 15.29
CA LEU A 141 17.90 3.29 14.43
C LEU A 141 19.35 3.80 14.23
N PRO A 142 20.39 2.98 14.45
CA PRO A 142 21.79 3.43 14.50
C PRO A 142 22.32 4.19 13.28
N VAL A 143 21.72 4.02 12.10
CA VAL A 143 22.14 4.67 10.84
C VAL A 143 21.36 5.95 10.55
N LEU A 144 20.23 6.16 11.23
CA LEU A 144 19.35 7.30 11.04
C LEU A 144 19.62 8.36 12.12
N ASP A 145 19.21 9.60 11.85
CA ASP A 145 19.44 10.76 12.73
C ASP A 145 18.93 10.51 14.18
N GLY A 146 17.79 9.82 14.32
CA GLY A 146 17.23 9.42 15.60
C GLY A 146 18.10 8.45 16.40
N GLY A 147 18.89 7.60 15.73
CA GLY A 147 19.89 6.76 16.38
C GLY A 147 21.00 7.59 17.02
N HIS A 148 21.51 8.59 16.30
CA HIS A 148 22.50 9.52 16.85
C HIS A 148 21.96 10.31 18.04
N ILE A 149 20.70 10.75 17.97
CA ILE A 149 20.02 11.44 19.08
C ILE A 149 19.93 10.53 20.31
N VAL A 150 19.49 9.28 20.14
CA VAL A 150 19.39 8.32 21.26
C VAL A 150 20.76 8.01 21.85
N MET A 151 21.78 7.85 21.02
CA MET A 151 23.15 7.64 21.51
C MET A 151 23.67 8.83 22.31
N ALA A 152 23.43 10.06 21.84
CA ALA A 152 23.79 11.27 22.58
C ALA A 152 23.04 11.38 23.93
N ILE A 153 21.76 11.00 23.97
CA ILE A 153 20.98 10.92 25.22
C ILE A 153 21.57 9.87 26.17
N ILE A 154 21.95 8.69 25.66
CA ILE A 154 22.57 7.62 26.45
C ILE A 154 23.92 8.07 27.00
N GLU A 155 24.75 8.75 26.21
CA GLU A 155 26.04 9.30 26.64
C GLU A 155 25.85 10.39 27.71
N TRP A 156 24.85 11.25 27.55
CA TRP A 156 24.51 12.26 28.54
C TRP A 156 24.10 11.64 29.88
N ILE A 157 23.30 10.57 29.86
CA ILE A 157 22.89 9.84 31.08
C ILE A 157 24.05 9.06 31.69
N ARG A 158 24.89 8.39 30.88
CA ARG A 158 26.02 7.57 31.36
C ARG A 158 27.24 8.38 31.77
N GLY A 159 27.34 9.64 31.33
CA GLY A 159 28.50 10.51 31.57
C GLY A 159 29.82 9.98 31.01
N ARG A 160 29.77 8.99 30.09
CA ARG A 160 30.95 8.36 29.47
C ARG A 160 30.67 8.14 27.98
N PRO A 161 31.66 8.42 27.10
CA PRO A 161 31.50 8.21 25.67
C PRO A 161 31.31 6.73 25.36
N VAL A 162 30.46 6.43 24.38
CA VAL A 162 30.31 5.06 23.85
C VAL A 162 31.54 4.73 23.01
N ASN A 163 31.95 3.46 23.02
CA ASN A 163 33.12 3.01 22.26
C ASN A 163 32.89 3.29 20.75
N PRO A 164 33.71 4.17 20.12
CA PRO A 164 33.52 4.56 18.73
C PRO A 164 33.56 3.37 17.77
N ARG A 165 34.40 2.37 18.07
CA ARG A 165 34.53 1.16 17.23
C ARG A 165 33.27 0.32 17.22
N VAL A 166 32.56 0.23 18.34
CA VAL A 166 31.31 -0.54 18.41
C VAL A 166 30.22 0.18 17.63
N LEU A 167 30.16 1.51 17.75
CA LEU A 167 29.19 2.32 17.00
C LEU A 167 29.44 2.22 15.49
N GLU A 168 30.70 2.34 15.06
CA GLU A 168 31.09 2.23 13.65
C GLU A 168 30.72 0.86 13.06
N VAL A 169 30.97 -0.23 13.79
CA VAL A 169 30.62 -1.59 13.35
C VAL A 169 29.10 -1.77 13.25
N VAL A 170 28.35 -1.30 14.25
CA VAL A 170 26.87 -1.41 14.24
C VAL A 170 26.26 -0.56 13.12
N GLN A 171 26.74 0.67 12.96
CA GLN A 171 26.26 1.58 11.92
C GLN A 171 26.60 1.05 10.52
N THR A 172 27.82 0.60 10.30
CA THR A 172 28.25 0.01 9.02
C THR A 172 27.47 -1.27 8.71
N GLY A 173 27.32 -2.17 9.69
CA GLY A 173 26.57 -3.40 9.52
C GLY A 173 25.10 -3.15 9.17
N PHE A 174 24.46 -2.21 9.87
CA PHE A 174 23.07 -1.85 9.60
C PHE A 174 22.90 -1.10 8.27
N ALA A 175 23.88 -0.27 7.87
CA ALA A 175 23.87 0.41 6.57
C ALA A 175 23.99 -0.60 5.42
N LEU A 176 24.90 -1.58 5.55
CA LEU A 176 25.03 -2.68 4.58
C LEU A 176 23.76 -3.52 4.52
N LEU A 177 23.10 -3.78 5.65
CA LEU A 177 21.82 -4.47 5.69
C LEU A 177 20.75 -3.69 4.93
N LEU A 178 20.61 -2.38 5.16
CA LEU A 178 19.65 -1.54 4.46
C LEU A 178 19.91 -1.48 2.95
N ILE A 179 21.18 -1.33 2.55
CA ILE A 179 21.58 -1.35 1.13
C ILE A 179 21.25 -2.71 0.51
N GLY A 180 21.59 -3.81 1.19
CA GLY A 180 21.28 -5.17 0.73
C GLY A 180 19.79 -5.40 0.59
N PHE A 181 19.00 -4.91 1.55
CA PHE A 181 17.53 -4.97 1.50
C PHE A 181 16.96 -4.15 0.35
N MET A 182 17.48 -2.95 0.10
CA MET A 182 17.09 -2.12 -1.05
C MET A 182 17.42 -2.79 -2.38
N LEU A 183 18.59 -3.43 -2.50
CA LEU A 183 18.96 -4.20 -3.69
C LEU A 183 18.02 -5.40 -3.88
N PHE A 184 17.71 -6.12 -2.80
CA PHE A 184 16.79 -7.26 -2.83
C PHE A 184 15.36 -6.87 -3.27
N ILE A 185 14.82 -5.78 -2.72
CA ILE A 185 13.51 -5.26 -3.16
C ILE A 185 13.59 -4.79 -4.61
N THR A 186 14.67 -4.12 -5.00
CA THR A 186 14.81 -3.62 -6.38
C THR A 186 14.88 -4.76 -7.39
N THR A 187 15.57 -5.87 -7.10
CA THR A 187 15.57 -7.04 -8.00
C THR A 187 14.22 -7.72 -8.06
N LYS A 188 13.46 -7.75 -6.95
CA LYS A 188 12.07 -8.21 -6.93
C LYS A 188 11.17 -7.32 -7.80
N ASP A 189 11.24 -5.99 -7.63
CA ASP A 189 10.50 -5.02 -8.45
C ASP A 189 10.85 -5.14 -9.94
N LEU A 190 12.13 -5.34 -10.28
CA LEU A 190 12.56 -5.57 -11.66
C LEU A 190 11.99 -6.88 -12.22
N GLY A 191 11.96 -7.94 -11.42
CA GLY A 191 11.39 -9.24 -11.81
C GLY A 191 9.87 -9.18 -12.01
N ASP A 192 9.16 -8.37 -11.23
CA ASP A 192 7.71 -8.14 -11.37
C ASP A 192 7.39 -7.23 -12.57
N THR A 193 8.30 -6.29 -12.89
CA THR A 193 8.11 -5.32 -13.99
C THR A 193 8.62 -5.79 -15.34
N ILE A 194 9.57 -6.72 -15.39
CA ILE A 194 9.88 -7.48 -16.61
C ILE A 194 8.77 -8.53 -16.72
N PRO A 195 7.85 -8.43 -17.70
CA PRO A 195 6.90 -9.51 -17.92
C PRO A 195 7.73 -10.74 -18.25
N ALA A 196 7.87 -11.65 -17.28
CA ALA A 196 8.63 -12.88 -17.39
C ALA A 196 7.90 -13.80 -18.36
N GLY A 197 7.89 -13.46 -19.66
CA GLY A 197 7.14 -14.14 -20.70
C GLY A 197 5.83 -14.72 -20.16
N GLY A 198 5.07 -13.90 -19.43
CA GLY A 198 3.86 -14.34 -18.77
C GLY A 198 2.97 -14.77 -19.91
N LYS A 199 2.78 -16.09 -20.04
CA LYS A 199 1.76 -16.67 -20.91
C LYS A 199 0.56 -15.76 -20.77
N ASP A 200 0.10 -15.16 -21.86
CA ASP A 200 -1.20 -14.51 -21.92
C ASP A 200 -2.22 -15.59 -21.58
N ALA A 201 -2.37 -15.88 -20.28
CA ALA A 201 -3.39 -16.74 -19.74
C ALA A 201 -4.62 -15.90 -19.94
N LYS A 202 -5.19 -16.02 -21.14
CA LYS A 202 -6.49 -15.46 -21.47
C LYS A 202 -7.38 -15.87 -20.31
N VAL A 203 -7.93 -14.87 -19.64
CA VAL A 203 -8.89 -15.07 -18.56
C VAL A 203 -10.11 -15.70 -19.24
N VAL A 204 -10.16 -17.03 -19.25
CA VAL A 204 -11.30 -17.78 -19.78
C VAL A 204 -12.28 -17.92 -18.63
N TRP A 205 -13.41 -17.23 -18.75
CA TRP A 205 -14.52 -17.40 -17.85
C TRP A 205 -15.27 -18.69 -18.22
N PRO A 206 -15.69 -19.51 -17.24
CA PRO A 206 -16.54 -20.65 -17.52
C PRO A 206 -17.83 -20.17 -18.21
N GLU A 207 -18.31 -20.92 -19.21
CA GLU A 207 -19.57 -20.62 -19.87
C GLU A 207 -20.71 -20.67 -18.86
N VAL A 208 -21.43 -19.56 -18.71
CA VAL A 208 -22.60 -19.48 -17.85
C VAL A 208 -23.74 -20.15 -18.62
N SER A 209 -24.10 -21.38 -18.25
CA SER A 209 -25.35 -21.98 -18.71
C SER A 209 -26.50 -21.14 -18.16
N GLN A 210 -27.27 -20.53 -19.05
CA GLN A 210 -28.49 -19.79 -18.70
C GLN A 210 -29.50 -20.67 -17.97
#